data_AF-A0A522WG73-F1
#
_entry.id   AF-A0A522WG73-F1
#
_cell.length_a   1.000
_cell.length_b   1.000
_cell.length_c   1.000
_cell.angle_alpha   90.00
_cell.angle_beta   90.00
_cell.angle_gamma   90.00
#
_symmetry.space_group_name_H-M   'P 1'
#
loop_
_entity.id
_entity.type
_entity.pdbx_description
1 polymer ?
#
loop_
_entity_poly.entity_id
_entity_poly.type
_entity_poly.pdbx_seq_one_letter_code
_entity_poly.pdbx_strand_id
1 'polypeptide(L)'
;MSVTDLQKRTAQAIVNIFETGKALGDYGRVTFVEGDKGELTYGRSQATLASGSLAALIASYCQTPGATLAVALSPFLPALTARDSTLNLNMGLRGALHDAGADPVMRHCQDVFFDTRYWEPALKSAQALSL
;
A
#
# COMPACT_ATOMS: atom_id res chain seq x y z
N MET A 1 12.78 24.99 4.04
CA MET A 1 13.51 24.52 2.84
C MET A 1 12.66 23.45 2.16
N SER A 2 12.70 23.34 0.83
CA SER A 2 12.05 22.21 0.14
C SER A 2 12.93 20.96 0.21
N VAL A 3 12.32 19.81 0.49
CA VAL A 3 13.01 18.51 0.46
C VAL A 3 13.27 18.14 -1.00
N THR A 4 14.52 17.79 -1.33
CA THR A 4 14.90 17.32 -2.67
C THR A 4 14.41 15.90 -2.93
N ASP A 5 14.29 15.51 -4.20
CA ASP A 5 13.92 14.14 -4.57
C ASP A 5 14.86 13.08 -3.98
N LEU A 6 16.16 13.38 -3.94
CA LEU A 6 17.15 12.47 -3.35
C LEU A 6 16.92 12.30 -1.84
N GLN A 7 16.64 13.38 -1.12
CA GLN A 7 16.31 13.31 0.31
C GLN A 7 15.02 12.54 0.55
N LYS A 8 13.98 12.77 -0.26
CA LYS A 8 12.73 12.00 -0.20
C LYS A 8 12.97 10.51 -0.38
N ARG A 9 13.67 10.13 -1.45
CA ARG A 9 14.02 8.72 -1.74
C ARG A 9 14.86 8.10 -0.63
N THR A 10 15.78 8.88 -0.05
CA THR A 10 16.62 8.42 1.07
C THR A 10 15.78 8.16 2.31
N ALA A 11 14.91 9.09 2.70
CA ALA A 11 14.01 8.91 3.84
C ALA A 11 13.08 7.71 3.66
N GLN A 12 12.49 7.55 2.46
CA GLN A 12 11.67 6.39 2.13
C GLN A 12 12.46 5.09 2.18
N ALA A 13 13.70 5.06 1.67
CA ALA A 13 14.56 3.87 1.72
C ALA A 13 14.89 3.45 3.15
N ILE A 14 15.15 4.41 4.05
CA ILE A 14 15.38 4.14 5.47
C ILE A 14 14.16 3.44 6.09
N VAL A 15 12.96 4.00 5.89
CA VAL A 15 11.71 3.38 6.38
C VAL A 15 11.53 1.97 5.79
N ASN A 16 11.72 1.82 4.49
CA ASN A 16 11.57 0.51 3.83
C ASN A 16 12.52 -0.55 4.37
N ILE A 17 13.77 -0.18 4.69
CA ILE A 17 14.75 -1.08 5.28
C ILE A 17 14.30 -1.53 6.67
N PHE A 18 13.74 -0.65 7.50
CA PHE A 18 13.21 -1.04 8.79
C PHE A 18 12.02 -2.01 8.67
N GLU A 19 11.13 -1.80 7.68
CA GLU A 19 9.93 -2.63 7.51
C GLU A 19 10.18 -3.97 6.80
N THR A 20 11.15 -4.02 5.89
CA THR A 20 11.30 -5.13 4.93
C THR A 20 12.73 -5.60 4.73
N GLY A 21 13.73 -4.89 5.26
CA GLY A 21 15.14 -5.11 4.95
C GLY A 21 15.56 -4.73 3.52
N LYS A 22 14.65 -4.16 2.71
CA LYS A 22 14.89 -3.79 1.30
C LYS A 22 14.72 -2.29 1.10
N ALA A 23 15.65 -1.64 0.39
CA ALA A 23 15.58 -0.21 0.11
C ALA A 23 14.32 0.21 -0.67
N LEU A 24 13.79 -0.67 -1.53
CA LEU A 24 12.57 -0.41 -2.32
C LEU A 24 11.28 -0.92 -1.65
N GLY A 25 11.37 -1.52 -0.46
CA GLY A 25 10.24 -2.18 0.16
C GLY A 25 9.84 -3.46 -0.57
N ASP A 26 8.60 -3.91 -0.33
CA ASP A 26 8.04 -5.08 -0.98
C ASP A 26 6.59 -4.83 -1.42
N TYR A 27 6.42 -4.48 -2.68
CA TYR A 27 5.13 -4.13 -3.27
C TYR A 27 4.14 -5.30 -3.33
N GLY A 28 4.64 -6.53 -3.36
CA GLY A 28 3.82 -7.75 -3.43
C GLY A 28 3.62 -8.44 -2.09
N ARG A 29 4.13 -7.87 -0.99
CA ARG A 29 4.03 -8.49 0.34
C ARG A 29 2.58 -8.54 0.78
N VAL A 30 2.07 -9.75 1.04
CA VAL A 30 0.74 -9.99 1.58
C VAL A 30 0.88 -10.74 2.89
N THR A 31 0.49 -10.12 3.99
CA THR A 31 0.62 -10.69 5.34
C THR A 31 -0.71 -10.71 6.06
N PHE A 32 -0.96 -11.79 6.79
CA PHE A 32 -2.02 -11.88 7.78
C PHE A 32 -1.42 -12.57 9.01
N VAL A 33 -1.57 -11.95 10.17
CA VAL A 33 -1.13 -12.50 11.45
C VAL A 33 -2.36 -12.58 12.34
N GLU A 34 -2.69 -13.78 12.79
CA GLU A 34 -3.86 -13.98 13.65
C GLU A 34 -3.70 -13.20 14.97
N GLY A 35 -4.72 -12.44 15.34
CA GLY A 35 -4.70 -11.54 16.49
C GLY A 35 -4.11 -10.15 16.23
N ASP A 36 -3.55 -9.89 15.04
CA ASP A 36 -3.18 -8.52 14.63
C ASP A 36 -4.43 -7.73 14.23
N LYS A 37 -4.54 -6.50 14.74
CA LYS A 37 -5.65 -5.57 14.43
C LYS A 37 -5.64 -5.09 12.98
N GLY A 38 -4.51 -5.18 12.28
CA GLY A 38 -4.40 -4.82 10.87
C GLY A 38 -5.20 -5.74 9.95
N GLU A 39 -5.44 -6.99 10.37
CA GLU A 39 -5.96 -8.04 9.50
C GLU A 39 -5.06 -8.18 8.24
N LEU A 40 -5.63 -8.54 7.08
CA LEU A 40 -4.88 -8.66 5.82
C LEU A 40 -4.19 -7.33 5.49
N THR A 41 -2.87 -7.39 5.34
CA THR A 41 -2.00 -6.26 5.08
C THR A 41 -1.21 -6.46 3.79
N TYR A 42 -1.11 -5.41 2.99
CA TYR A 42 -0.58 -5.48 1.63
C TYR A 42 0.41 -4.37 1.29
N GLY A 43 1.50 -4.76 0.65
CA GLY A 43 2.42 -3.90 -0.06
C GLY A 43 3.41 -3.14 0.82
N ARG A 44 4.24 -2.31 0.18
CA ARG A 44 5.25 -1.50 0.86
C ARG A 44 4.64 -0.47 1.80
N SER A 45 3.41 -0.05 1.51
CA SER A 45 2.67 0.98 2.24
C SER A 45 1.78 0.40 3.33
N GLN A 46 1.84 -0.93 3.56
CA GLN A 46 1.09 -1.64 4.60
C GLN A 46 -0.41 -1.29 4.58
N ALA A 47 -1.03 -1.30 3.41
CA ALA A 47 -2.47 -1.05 3.27
C ALA A 47 -3.24 -2.23 3.88
N THR A 48 -4.17 -1.95 4.79
CA THR A 48 -4.82 -2.97 5.61
C THR A 48 -6.32 -3.07 5.37
N LEU A 49 -6.86 -4.29 5.53
CA LEU A 49 -8.28 -4.58 5.46
C LEU A 49 -9.05 -3.85 6.57
N ALA A 50 -8.60 -3.97 7.82
CA ALA A 50 -9.30 -3.42 8.98
C ALA A 50 -9.47 -1.89 8.93
N SER A 51 -8.48 -1.17 8.39
CA SER A 51 -8.55 0.29 8.23
C SER A 51 -9.35 0.74 7.00
N GLY A 52 -9.63 -0.16 6.06
CA GLY A 52 -10.20 0.15 4.75
C GLY A 52 -9.21 0.78 3.76
N SER A 53 -7.93 0.94 4.14
CA SER A 53 -6.92 1.46 3.22
C SER A 53 -6.64 0.49 2.06
N LEU A 54 -6.75 -0.82 2.30
CA LEU A 54 -6.64 -1.81 1.24
C LEU A 54 -7.73 -1.60 0.18
N ALA A 55 -8.98 -1.39 0.59
CA ALA A 55 -10.08 -1.11 -0.33
C ALA A 55 -9.81 0.15 -1.17
N ALA A 56 -9.34 1.23 -0.55
CA ALA A 56 -9.01 2.47 -1.24
C ALA A 56 -7.87 2.30 -2.27
N LEU A 57 -6.81 1.58 -1.91
CA LEU A 57 -5.70 1.28 -2.81
C LEU A 57 -6.16 0.43 -4.00
N ILE A 58 -6.92 -0.64 -3.77
CA ILE A 58 -7.40 -1.51 -4.85
C ILE A 58 -8.40 -0.77 -5.75
N ALA A 59 -9.26 0.09 -5.19
CA ALA A 59 -10.17 0.91 -5.99
C ALA A 59 -9.39 1.87 -6.91
N SER A 60 -8.37 2.55 -6.39
CA SER A 60 -7.50 3.42 -7.19
C SER A 60 -6.78 2.65 -8.29
N TYR A 61 -6.21 1.47 -7.98
CA TYR A 61 -5.55 0.63 -8.96
C TYR A 61 -6.51 0.18 -10.08
N CYS A 62 -7.69 -0.33 -9.73
CA CYS A 62 -8.69 -0.78 -10.71
C CYS A 62 -9.21 0.34 -11.63
N GLN A 63 -9.15 1.60 -11.18
CA GLN A 63 -9.52 2.77 -11.97
C GLN A 63 -8.38 3.32 -12.82
N THR A 64 -7.15 2.85 -12.62
CA THR A 64 -5.97 3.38 -13.31
C THR A 64 -5.78 2.67 -14.66
N PRO A 65 -5.69 3.41 -15.79
CA PRO A 65 -5.44 2.81 -17.09
C PRO A 65 -4.16 1.96 -17.11
N GLY A 66 -4.23 0.79 -17.72
CA GLY A 66 -3.11 -0.13 -17.83
C GLY A 66 -2.93 -1.08 -16.63
N ALA A 67 -3.81 -1.03 -15.62
CA ALA A 67 -3.82 -1.97 -14.50
C ALA A 67 -4.16 -3.39 -14.98
N THR A 68 -3.14 -4.23 -15.12
CA THR A 68 -3.24 -5.56 -15.75
C THR A 68 -4.02 -6.58 -14.90
N LEU A 69 -4.02 -6.43 -13.58
CA LEU A 69 -4.73 -7.28 -12.62
C LEU A 69 -6.07 -6.67 -12.16
N ALA A 70 -6.54 -5.56 -12.76
CA ALA A 70 -7.80 -4.92 -12.36
C ALA A 70 -9.00 -5.88 -12.48
N VAL A 71 -9.03 -6.72 -13.53
CA VAL A 71 -10.09 -7.73 -13.71
C VAL A 71 -10.07 -8.79 -12.61
N ALA A 72 -8.88 -9.19 -12.14
CA ALA A 72 -8.74 -10.18 -11.07
C ALA A 72 -9.06 -9.60 -9.68
N LEU A 73 -8.77 -8.31 -9.46
CA LEU A 73 -8.95 -7.66 -8.16
C LEU A 73 -10.33 -7.00 -7.97
N SER A 74 -10.96 -6.53 -9.04
CA SER A 74 -12.25 -5.84 -8.98
C SER A 74 -13.39 -6.63 -8.33
N PRO A 75 -13.51 -7.97 -8.47
CA PRO A 75 -14.59 -8.73 -7.81
C PRO A 75 -14.50 -8.69 -6.29
N PHE A 76 -13.32 -8.45 -5.72
CA PHE A 76 -13.12 -8.36 -4.27
C PHE A 76 -13.47 -6.99 -3.69
N LEU A 77 -13.63 -5.94 -4.51
CA LEU A 77 -13.89 -4.57 -4.04
C LEU A 77 -15.08 -4.42 -3.10
N PRO A 78 -16.25 -5.07 -3.33
CA PRO A 78 -17.37 -4.99 -2.40
C PRO A 78 -17.01 -5.53 -1.01
N ALA A 79 -16.37 -6.70 -0.95
CA ALA A 79 -15.98 -7.34 0.31
C ALA A 79 -14.84 -6.57 1.02
N LEU A 80 -13.87 -6.04 0.25
CA LEU A 80 -12.82 -5.16 0.77
C LEU A 80 -13.43 -3.88 1.38
N THR A 81 -14.42 -3.29 0.72
CA THR A 81 -15.11 -2.08 1.22
C THR A 81 -15.92 -2.37 2.49
N ALA A 82 -16.55 -3.54 2.55
CA ALA A 82 -17.25 -4.03 3.74
C ALA A 82 -16.31 -4.45 4.87
N ARG A 83 -14.99 -4.49 4.63
CA ARG A 83 -13.96 -4.99 5.57
C ARG A 83 -14.27 -6.41 6.03
N ASP A 84 -14.68 -7.25 5.08
CA ASP A 84 -15.05 -8.64 5.34
C ASP A 84 -13.82 -9.46 5.75
N SER A 85 -13.77 -9.85 7.02
CA SER A 85 -12.64 -10.59 7.61
C SER A 85 -12.46 -12.00 7.04
N THR A 86 -13.42 -12.53 6.28
CA THR A 86 -13.23 -13.79 5.53
C THR A 86 -12.14 -13.65 4.46
N LEU A 87 -11.85 -12.42 4.01
CA LEU A 87 -10.78 -12.14 3.05
C LEU A 87 -9.37 -12.40 3.59
N ASN A 88 -9.18 -12.44 4.91
CA ASN A 88 -7.90 -12.73 5.55
C ASN A 88 -7.26 -14.05 5.06
N LEU A 89 -8.11 -15.03 4.76
CA LEU A 89 -7.70 -16.36 4.33
C LEU A 89 -8.03 -16.64 2.86
N ASN A 90 -8.57 -15.66 2.12
CA ASN A 90 -8.96 -15.85 0.73
C ASN A 90 -7.71 -15.96 -0.17
N MET A 91 -7.40 -17.17 -0.62
CA MET A 91 -6.19 -17.42 -1.40
C MET A 91 -6.20 -16.76 -2.79
N GLY A 92 -7.37 -16.62 -3.41
CA GLY A 92 -7.50 -15.95 -4.71
C GLY A 92 -7.12 -14.47 -4.62
N LEU A 93 -7.63 -13.77 -3.61
CA LEU A 93 -7.27 -12.39 -3.34
C LEU A 93 -5.78 -12.26 -3.01
N ARG A 94 -5.25 -13.11 -2.12
CA ARG A 94 -3.83 -13.05 -1.71
C ARG A 94 -2.89 -13.26 -2.89
N GLY A 95 -3.20 -14.20 -3.79
CA GLY A 95 -2.46 -14.42 -5.03
C GLY A 95 -2.53 -13.20 -5.95
N ALA A 96 -3.73 -12.69 -6.22
CA ALA A 96 -3.91 -11.52 -7.08
C ALA A 96 -3.19 -10.26 -6.55
N LEU A 97 -3.19 -10.04 -5.24
CA LEU A 97 -2.45 -8.94 -4.60
C LEU A 97 -0.94 -9.14 -4.76
N HIS A 98 -0.43 -10.34 -4.49
CA HIS A 98 0.99 -10.64 -4.66
C HIS A 98 1.46 -10.37 -6.10
N ASP A 99 0.72 -10.87 -7.08
CA ASP A 99 1.05 -10.73 -8.50
C ASP A 99 0.93 -9.27 -8.97
N ALA A 100 -0.09 -8.55 -8.47
CA ALA A 100 -0.21 -7.12 -8.74
C ALA A 100 1.00 -6.32 -8.24
N GLY A 101 1.74 -6.77 -7.22
CA GLY A 101 2.99 -6.13 -6.79
C GLY A 101 4.08 -6.06 -7.88
N ALA A 102 3.99 -6.89 -8.92
CA ALA A 102 4.87 -6.81 -10.10
C ALA A 102 4.39 -5.80 -11.15
N ASP A 103 3.11 -5.40 -11.12
CA ASP A 103 2.54 -4.44 -12.06
C ASP A 103 3.06 -3.01 -11.79
N PRO A 104 3.71 -2.34 -12.76
CA PRO A 104 4.16 -0.96 -12.61
C PRO A 104 3.06 0.02 -12.17
N VAL A 105 1.81 -0.20 -12.61
CA VAL A 105 0.66 0.63 -12.23
C VAL A 105 0.35 0.46 -10.74
N MET A 106 0.37 -0.77 -10.23
CA MET A 106 0.17 -1.02 -8.80
C MET A 106 1.28 -0.40 -7.95
N ARG A 107 2.54 -0.48 -8.42
CA ARG A 107 3.67 0.16 -7.74
C ARG A 107 3.47 1.66 -7.64
N HIS A 108 3.08 2.29 -8.75
CA HIS A 108 2.75 3.70 -8.77
C HIS A 108 1.60 4.05 -7.80
N CYS A 109 0.52 3.26 -7.80
CA CYS A 109 -0.59 3.45 -6.85
C CYS A 109 -0.13 3.35 -5.39
N GLN A 110 0.73 2.39 -5.05
CA GLN A 110 1.27 2.27 -3.68
C GLN A 110 2.16 3.44 -3.29
N ASP A 111 2.98 3.95 -4.21
CA ASP A 111 3.85 5.11 -3.97
C ASP A 111 3.02 6.38 -3.76
N VAL A 112 2.03 6.62 -4.61
CA VAL A 112 1.07 7.74 -4.44
C VAL A 112 0.31 7.60 -3.14
N PHE A 113 -0.17 6.39 -2.82
CA PHE A 113 -0.86 6.13 -1.56
C PHE A 113 0.01 6.46 -0.34
N PHE A 114 1.29 6.05 -0.37
CA PHE A 114 2.24 6.37 0.69
C PHE A 114 2.47 7.88 0.81
N ASP A 115 2.64 8.54 -0.33
CA ASP A 115 2.94 9.95 -0.38
C ASP A 115 1.80 10.79 0.21
N THR A 116 0.56 10.55 -0.24
CA THR A 116 -0.61 11.30 0.21
C THR A 116 -0.93 11.05 1.69
N ARG A 117 -0.71 9.82 2.17
CA ARG A 117 -1.16 9.42 3.52
C ARG A 117 -0.12 9.60 4.62
N TYR A 118 1.17 9.57 4.27
CA TYR A 118 2.26 9.63 5.26
C TYR A 118 3.26 10.75 4.96
N TRP A 119 3.78 10.81 3.73
CA TRP A 119 4.86 11.74 3.39
C TRP A 119 4.42 13.21 3.44
N GLU A 120 3.36 13.57 2.73
CA GLU A 120 2.88 14.96 2.69
C GLU A 120 2.42 15.47 4.07
N PRO A 121 1.67 14.69 4.88
CA PRO A 121 1.36 15.09 6.26
C PRO A 121 2.61 15.27 7.13
N ALA A 122 3.62 14.41 6.98
CA ALA A 122 4.87 14.52 7.73
C ALA A 122 5.63 15.80 7.36
N LEU A 123 5.74 16.14 6.08
CA LEU A 123 6.36 17.39 5.63
C LEU A 123 5.63 18.62 6.16
N LYS A 124 4.29 18.63 6.10
CA LYS A 124 3.48 19.72 6.66
C LYS A 124 3.74 19.90 8.16
N SER A 125 3.85 18.78 8.88
CA SER A 125 4.12 18.78 10.32
C SER A 125 5.53 19.29 10.64
N ALA A 126 6.55 18.83 9.91
CA ALA A 126 7.93 19.31 10.06
C ALA A 126 8.04 20.82 9.79
N GLN A 127 7.39 21.30 8.73
CA GLN A 127 7.35 22.72 8.41
C GLN A 127 6.68 23.55 9.53
N ALA A 128 5.59 23.06 10.12
CA ALA A 128 4.93 23.71 11.24
C ALA A 128 5.83 23.79 12.50
N LEU A 129 6.78 22.85 12.64
CA LEU A 129 7.78 22.82 13.71
C LEU A 129 9.09 23.55 13.34
N SER A 130 9.18 24.14 12.16
CA SER A 130 10.39 24.79 11.63
C SER A 130 11.61 23.86 11.52
N LEU A 131 11.37 22.59 11.18
CA LEU A 131 12.40 21.59 10.86
C LEU A 131 12.70 21.54 9.34
#